data_AF-A0A970FP65-F1
#
_entry.id   AF-A0A970FP65-F1
#
_cell.length_a   1.000
_cell.length_b   1.000
_cell.length_c   1.000
_cell.angle_alpha   90.00
_cell.angle_beta   90.00
_cell.angle_gamma   90.00
#
_symmetry.space_group_name_H-M   'P 1'
#
loop_
_entity.id
_entity.type
_entity.pdbx_description
1 polymer ?
#
loop_
_entity_poly.entity_id
_entity_poly.type
_entity_poly.pdbx_seq_one_letter_code
_entity_poly.pdbx_strand_id
1 'polypeptide(L)'
;MGLNFIVPLTLNISAFLLAPYHKSETEKLLLLGHLILIVLNTVVLLLRETETLKLYYPVPFFLIGFIFLYAGTFDYNSCFMTFLIMNAILLLTDVFMVFYSFFSRNKNAFTVYFGLFIMSTSTGVWLFAGLITYPAVILMICGFILCGIYLCRNSLNHLYNEYTKTKKNSGK
;
A
#
# COMPACT_ATOMS: atom_id res chain seq x y z
N MET A 1 -5.88 2.16 -9.18
CA MET A 1 -4.67 2.62 -8.44
C MET A 1 -5.02 3.54 -7.28
N GLY A 2 -5.69 4.68 -7.51
CA GLY A 2 -6.21 5.57 -6.45
C GLY A 2 -6.91 4.83 -5.31
N LEU A 3 -7.92 4.04 -5.67
CA LEU A 3 -8.71 3.28 -4.71
C LEU A 3 -7.91 2.19 -3.96
N ASN A 4 -7.04 1.46 -4.68
CA ASN A 4 -6.21 0.38 -4.12
C ASN A 4 -5.15 0.90 -3.13
N PHE A 5 -4.83 2.18 -3.19
CA PHE A 5 -4.00 2.88 -2.21
C PHE A 5 -4.84 3.46 -1.05
N ILE A 6 -5.94 4.15 -1.36
CA ILE A 6 -6.77 4.87 -0.37
C ILE A 6 -7.47 3.91 0.60
N VAL A 7 -7.97 2.79 0.09
CA VAL A 7 -8.77 1.84 0.87
C VAL A 7 -7.93 1.17 1.98
N PRO A 8 -6.77 0.57 1.70
CA PRO A 8 -5.90 0.06 2.77
C PRO A 8 -5.27 1.17 3.64
N LEU A 9 -5.05 2.38 3.08
CA LEU A 9 -4.57 3.53 3.86
C LEU A 9 -5.59 3.96 4.93
N THR A 10 -6.87 4.05 4.58
CA THR A 10 -7.93 4.39 5.53
C THR A 10 -8.04 3.34 6.64
N LEU A 11 -7.82 2.06 6.31
CA LEU A 11 -7.72 1.00 7.31
C LEU A 11 -6.55 1.23 8.27
N ASN A 12 -5.35 1.55 7.77
CA ASN A 12 -4.19 1.84 8.61
C ASN A 12 -4.40 3.07 9.53
N ILE A 13 -5.03 4.12 9.02
CA ILE A 13 -5.38 5.31 9.82
C ILE A 13 -6.39 4.92 10.91
N SER A 14 -7.44 4.16 10.54
CA SER A 14 -8.46 3.71 11.49
C SER A 14 -7.87 2.83 12.58
N ALA A 15 -6.95 1.93 12.22
CA ALA A 15 -6.20 1.13 13.17
C ALA A 15 -5.39 2.05 14.08
N PHE A 16 -4.54 2.93 13.55
CA PHE A 16 -3.75 3.84 14.38
C PHE A 16 -4.58 4.64 15.41
N LEU A 17 -5.77 5.11 15.03
CA LEU A 17 -6.68 5.85 15.92
C LEU A 17 -7.34 4.98 17.00
N LEU A 18 -7.57 3.68 16.73
CA LEU A 18 -8.15 2.73 17.68
C LEU A 18 -7.12 2.11 18.63
N ALA A 19 -5.83 2.32 18.37
CA ALA A 19 -4.72 1.75 19.14
C ALA A 19 -4.73 2.10 20.64
N PRO A 20 -5.19 3.30 21.08
CA PRO A 20 -5.31 3.63 22.50
C PRO A 20 -6.35 2.79 23.25
N TYR A 21 -7.35 2.23 22.54
CA TYR A 21 -8.48 1.54 23.15
C TYR A 21 -8.31 0.01 23.10
N HIS A 22 -7.80 -0.53 21.99
CA HIS A 22 -7.65 -1.98 21.76
C HIS A 22 -6.27 -2.32 21.19
N LYS A 23 -5.22 -2.14 22.00
CA LYS A 23 -3.81 -2.19 21.55
C LYS A 23 -3.45 -3.45 20.76
N SER A 24 -3.74 -4.66 21.28
CA SER A 24 -3.31 -5.92 20.63
C SER A 24 -4.03 -6.20 19.31
N GLU A 25 -5.35 -6.00 19.24
CA GLU A 25 -6.13 -6.23 18.01
C GLU A 25 -5.81 -5.18 16.94
N THR A 26 -5.57 -3.96 17.39
CA THR A 26 -5.25 -2.86 16.50
C THR A 26 -3.86 -2.98 15.87
N GLU A 27 -2.86 -3.46 16.62
CA GLU A 27 -1.52 -3.73 16.07
C GLU A 27 -1.59 -4.78 14.94
N LYS A 28 -2.40 -5.83 15.12
CA LYS A 28 -2.65 -6.83 14.06
C LYS A 28 -3.35 -6.22 12.85
N LEU A 29 -4.37 -5.39 13.09
CA LEU A 29 -5.12 -4.70 12.04
C LEU A 29 -4.22 -3.76 11.22
N LEU A 30 -3.34 -3.04 11.90
CA LEU A 30 -2.37 -2.12 11.30
C LEU A 30 -1.33 -2.87 10.46
N LEU A 31 -0.81 -4.01 10.95
CA LEU A 31 0.11 -4.83 10.18
C LEU A 31 -0.54 -5.42 8.91
N LEU A 32 -1.73 -6.00 9.05
CA LEU A 32 -2.49 -6.59 7.95
C LEU A 32 -2.87 -5.54 6.90
N GLY A 33 -3.35 -4.37 7.34
CA GLY A 33 -3.64 -3.25 6.46
C GLY A 33 -2.43 -2.77 5.67
N HIS A 34 -1.28 -2.70 6.33
CA HIS A 34 -0.03 -2.27 5.72
C HIS A 34 0.53 -3.28 4.72
N LEU A 35 0.49 -4.59 5.03
CA LEU A 35 0.84 -5.64 4.07
C LEU A 35 -0.06 -5.61 2.83
N ILE A 36 -1.37 -5.47 3.03
CA ILE A 36 -2.34 -5.44 1.93
C ILE A 36 -2.20 -4.19 1.09
N LEU A 37 -1.89 -3.05 1.70
CA LEU A 37 -1.52 -1.84 0.97
C LEU A 37 -0.35 -2.11 0.01
N ILE A 38 0.74 -2.70 0.50
CA ILE A 38 1.93 -2.98 -0.32
C ILE A 38 1.56 -3.93 -1.46
N VAL A 39 0.94 -5.06 -1.15
CA VAL A 39 0.56 -6.08 -2.14
C VAL A 39 -0.31 -5.49 -3.24
N LEU A 40 -1.40 -4.80 -2.86
CA LEU A 40 -2.33 -4.26 -3.84
C LEU A 40 -1.66 -3.22 -4.73
N ASN A 41 -0.81 -2.36 -4.17
CA ASN A 41 -0.11 -1.37 -4.97
C ASN A 41 0.93 -1.99 -5.90
N THR A 42 1.73 -2.95 -5.42
CA THR A 42 2.72 -3.66 -6.24
C THR A 42 2.05 -4.44 -7.37
N VAL A 43 0.98 -5.19 -7.10
CA VAL A 43 0.23 -5.96 -8.12
C VAL A 43 -0.41 -5.04 -9.16
N VAL A 44 -1.01 -3.93 -8.74
CA VAL A 44 -1.68 -3.00 -9.66
C VAL A 44 -0.68 -2.24 -10.53
N LEU A 45 0.52 -1.96 -10.00
CA LEU A 45 1.62 -1.40 -10.78
C LEU A 45 2.14 -2.40 -11.82
N LEU A 46 2.30 -3.67 -11.45
CA LEU A 46 2.73 -4.75 -12.34
C LEU A 46 1.72 -4.99 -13.48
N LEU A 47 0.43 -4.95 -13.17
CA LEU A 47 -0.65 -5.25 -14.13
C LEU A 47 -1.14 -4.05 -14.93
N ARG A 48 -0.54 -2.86 -14.77
CA ARG A 48 -1.02 -1.57 -15.30
C ARG A 48 -1.26 -1.55 -16.81
N GLU A 49 -0.68 -2.49 -17.57
CA GLU A 49 -0.82 -2.59 -19.02
C GLU A 49 -1.91 -3.58 -19.49
N THR A 50 -2.65 -4.22 -18.58
CA THR A 50 -3.60 -5.30 -18.92
C THR A 50 -5.05 -4.93 -18.62
N GLU A 51 -6.00 -5.37 -19.47
CA GLU A 51 -7.46 -5.16 -19.25
C GLU A 51 -7.97 -5.76 -17.93
N THR A 52 -7.23 -6.71 -17.36
CA THR A 52 -7.44 -7.35 -16.05
C THR A 52 -7.49 -6.37 -14.87
N LEU A 53 -7.01 -5.14 -15.03
CA LEU A 53 -7.02 -4.11 -13.99
C LEU A 53 -8.44 -3.79 -13.48
N LYS A 54 -9.47 -3.95 -14.32
CA LYS A 54 -10.88 -3.73 -13.94
C LYS A 54 -11.37 -4.75 -12.91
N LEU A 55 -10.90 -6.00 -13.00
CA LEU A 55 -11.25 -7.08 -12.07
C LEU A 55 -10.63 -6.86 -10.68
N TYR A 56 -9.58 -6.05 -10.59
CA TYR A 56 -8.87 -5.73 -9.35
C TYR A 56 -9.44 -4.55 -8.55
N TYR A 57 -10.41 -3.81 -9.09
CA TYR A 57 -11.08 -2.72 -8.37
C TYR A 57 -11.90 -3.16 -7.15
N PRO A 58 -12.64 -4.28 -7.15
CA PRO A 58 -13.37 -4.74 -5.97
C PRO A 58 -12.47 -5.42 -4.94
N VAL A 59 -11.28 -5.87 -5.34
CA VAL A 59 -10.36 -6.67 -4.50
C VAL A 59 -9.98 -5.98 -3.17
N PRO A 60 -9.66 -4.67 -3.11
CA PRO A 60 -9.41 -3.99 -1.84
C PRO A 60 -10.60 -4.03 -0.88
N PHE A 61 -11.84 -3.96 -1.37
CA PHE A 61 -13.02 -4.00 -0.50
C PHE A 61 -13.23 -5.38 0.12
N PHE A 62 -13.08 -6.44 -0.68
CA PHE A 62 -13.18 -7.82 -0.18
C PHE A 62 -12.07 -8.14 0.81
N LEU A 63 -10.84 -7.72 0.53
CA LEU A 63 -9.70 -7.90 1.45
C LEU A 63 -9.93 -7.17 2.77
N ILE A 64 -10.42 -5.92 2.75
CA ILE A 64 -10.75 -5.20 3.99
C ILE A 64 -11.86 -5.88 4.78
N GLY A 65 -12.94 -6.31 4.12
CA GLY A 65 -14.01 -7.04 4.79
C GLY A 65 -13.49 -8.32 5.44
N PHE A 66 -12.60 -9.04 4.75
CA PHE A 66 -11.95 -10.23 5.27
C PHE A 66 -11.07 -9.92 6.49
N ILE A 67 -10.23 -8.90 6.44
CA ILE A 67 -9.39 -8.47 7.57
C ILE A 67 -10.25 -8.13 8.78
N PHE A 68 -11.30 -7.30 8.62
CA PHE A 68 -12.13 -6.89 9.75
C PHE A 68 -12.83 -8.07 10.43
N LEU A 69 -13.28 -9.05 9.65
CA LEU A 69 -13.94 -10.25 10.19
C LEU A 69 -12.95 -11.20 10.89
N TYR A 70 -11.72 -11.31 10.38
CA TYR A 70 -10.74 -12.27 10.89
C TYR A 70 -9.71 -11.67 11.86
N ALA A 71 -9.60 -10.35 12.00
CA ALA A 71 -8.60 -9.71 12.86
C ALA A 71 -8.69 -10.14 14.33
N GLY A 72 -9.89 -10.42 14.83
CA GLY A 72 -10.12 -10.88 16.21
C GLY A 72 -9.76 -12.35 16.46
N THR A 73 -9.81 -13.20 15.43
CA THR A 73 -9.51 -14.64 15.55
C THR A 73 -8.08 -14.98 15.12
N PHE A 74 -7.34 -14.00 14.61
CA PHE A 74 -6.01 -14.20 14.04
C PHE A 74 -4.94 -14.37 15.12
N ASP A 75 -4.28 -15.52 15.14
CA ASP A 75 -3.11 -15.76 15.98
C ASP A 75 -1.83 -15.34 15.22
N TYR A 76 -1.21 -14.27 15.71
CA TYR A 76 -0.01 -13.69 15.11
C TYR A 76 1.17 -14.68 15.08
N ASN A 77 1.34 -15.48 16.13
CA ASN A 77 2.47 -16.39 16.24
C ASN A 77 2.39 -17.52 15.21
N SER A 78 1.18 -18.08 15.02
CA SER A 78 0.94 -19.14 14.05
C SER A 78 1.17 -18.70 12.60
N CYS A 79 0.91 -17.43 12.29
CA CYS A 79 1.04 -16.89 10.92
C CYS A 79 2.32 -16.08 10.67
N PHE A 80 3.17 -15.90 11.68
CA PHE A 80 4.38 -15.09 11.61
C PHE A 80 5.28 -15.46 10.42
N MET A 81 5.58 -16.74 10.25
CA MET A 81 6.41 -17.23 9.14
C MET A 81 5.81 -16.92 7.77
N THR A 82 4.48 -16.97 7.66
CA THR A 82 3.78 -16.65 6.41
C THR A 82 3.94 -15.18 6.07
N PHE A 83 3.76 -14.29 7.05
CA PHE A 83 3.97 -12.85 6.83
C PHE A 83 5.42 -12.50 6.53
N LEU A 84 6.37 -13.17 7.17
CA LEU A 84 7.79 -12.96 6.91
C LEU A 84 8.16 -13.35 5.48
N ILE A 85 7.73 -14.53 5.02
CA ILE A 85 7.97 -14.98 3.63
C ILE A 85 7.29 -14.03 2.64
N MET A 86 6.03 -13.67 2.89
CA MET A 86 5.28 -12.76 2.04
C MET A 86 5.95 -11.38 1.94
N ASN A 87 6.41 -10.83 3.07
CA ASN A 87 7.14 -9.57 3.11
C ASN A 87 8.46 -9.66 2.35
N ALA A 88 9.21 -10.75 2.51
CA ALA A 88 10.46 -10.96 1.79
C ALA A 88 10.25 -11.01 0.27
N ILE A 89 9.20 -11.68 -0.21
CA ILE A 89 8.84 -11.72 -1.63
C ILE A 89 8.49 -10.32 -2.13
N LEU A 90 7.70 -9.55 -1.38
CA LEU A 90 7.35 -8.17 -1.74
C LEU A 90 8.58 -7.28 -1.81
N LEU A 91 9.46 -7.37 -0.81
CA LEU A 91 10.69 -6.59 -0.77
C LEU A 91 11.60 -6.91 -1.96
N LEU A 92 11.79 -8.19 -2.28
CA LEU A 92 12.56 -8.61 -3.46
C LEU A 92 11.92 -8.09 -4.77
N THR A 93 10.60 -8.17 -4.88
CA THR A 93 9.87 -7.68 -6.04
C THR A 93 9.99 -6.17 -6.18
N ASP A 94 9.77 -5.42 -5.10
CA ASP A 94 9.87 -3.96 -5.09
C ASP A 94 11.30 -3.49 -5.42
N VAL A 95 12.32 -4.14 -4.85
CA VAL A 95 13.74 -3.85 -5.17
C VAL A 95 14.02 -4.09 -6.65
N PHE A 96 13.61 -5.25 -7.18
CA PHE A 96 13.78 -5.56 -8.59
C PHE A 96 13.12 -4.50 -9.49
N MET A 97 11.89 -4.08 -9.15
CA MET A 97 11.16 -3.07 -9.91
C MET A 97 11.76 -1.66 -9.77
N VAL A 98 12.37 -1.32 -8.63
CA VAL A 98 13.15 -0.09 -8.45
C VAL A 98 14.33 -0.07 -9.41
N PHE A 99 15.13 -1.14 -9.43
CA PHE A 99 16.26 -1.26 -10.35
C PHE A 99 15.81 -1.20 -11.81
N TYR A 100 14.78 -1.97 -12.17
CA TYR A 100 14.21 -1.97 -13.51
C TYR A 100 13.76 -0.56 -13.93
N SER A 101 13.05 0.14 -13.05
CA SER A 101 12.56 1.50 -13.32
C SER A 101 13.69 2.53 -13.43
N PHE A 102 14.77 2.33 -12.66
CA PHE A 102 15.98 3.15 -12.73
C PHE A 102 16.67 3.01 -14.09
N PHE A 103 16.89 1.77 -14.56
CA PHE A 103 17.48 1.51 -15.88
C PHE A 103 16.57 1.97 -17.02
N SER A 104 15.26 1.79 -16.88
CA SER A 104 14.26 2.25 -17.85
C SER A 104 14.03 3.77 -17.84
N ARG A 105 14.73 4.51 -16.97
CA ARG A 105 14.62 5.98 -16.77
C ARG A 105 13.19 6.48 -16.50
N ASN A 106 12.30 5.61 -16.04
CA ASN A 106 10.91 5.96 -15.74
C ASN A 106 10.81 6.55 -14.33
N LYS A 107 10.95 7.87 -14.23
CA LYS A 107 10.95 8.60 -12.94
C LYS A 107 9.68 8.37 -12.11
N ASN A 108 8.52 8.27 -12.77
CA ASN A 108 7.25 8.07 -12.07
C ASN A 108 7.15 6.67 -11.47
N ALA A 109 7.50 5.64 -12.25
CA ALA A 109 7.54 4.26 -11.76
C ALA A 109 8.60 4.10 -10.65
N PHE A 110 9.77 4.71 -10.82
CA PHE A 110 10.83 4.70 -9.81
C PHE A 110 10.35 5.27 -8.47
N THR A 111 9.70 6.44 -8.44
CA THR A 111 9.22 7.07 -7.20
C THR A 111 8.26 6.18 -6.43
N VAL A 112 7.32 5.51 -7.11
CA VAL A 112 6.33 4.67 -6.43
C VAL A 112 6.89 3.33 -5.97
N TYR A 113 7.70 2.64 -6.79
CA TYR A 113 8.35 1.40 -6.37
C TYR A 113 9.36 1.65 -5.25
N PHE A 114 10.04 2.80 -5.25
CA PHE A 114 10.93 3.17 -4.15
C PHE A 114 10.15 3.46 -2.86
N GLY A 115 8.98 4.10 -2.95
CA GLY A 115 8.07 4.25 -1.82
C GLY A 115 7.57 2.91 -1.27
N LEU A 116 7.18 1.98 -2.16
CA LEU A 116 6.76 0.62 -1.79
C LEU A 116 7.87 -0.16 -1.12
N PHE A 117 9.09 -0.12 -1.68
CA PHE A 117 10.27 -0.72 -1.08
C PHE A 117 10.53 -0.24 0.36
N ILE A 118 10.42 1.07 0.61
CA ILE A 118 10.57 1.65 1.95
C ILE A 118 9.45 1.15 2.89
N MET A 119 8.21 1.06 2.42
CA MET A 119 7.09 0.51 3.21
C MET A 119 7.27 -0.99 3.52
N SER A 120 7.74 -1.78 2.55
CA SER A 120 8.09 -3.19 2.71
C SER A 120 9.20 -3.36 3.75
N THR A 121 10.24 -2.52 3.69
CA THR A 121 11.34 -2.51 4.67
C THR A 121 10.86 -2.14 6.07
N SER A 122 10.00 -1.12 6.20
CA SER A 122 9.37 -0.75 7.48
C SER A 122 8.62 -1.92 8.11
N THR A 123 7.83 -2.62 7.31
CA THR A 123 7.07 -3.80 7.75
C THR A 123 8.01 -4.94 8.17
N GLY A 124 9.11 -5.15 7.45
CA GLY A 124 10.13 -6.14 7.82
C GLY A 124 10.80 -5.83 9.16
N VAL A 125 11.13 -4.55 9.42
CA VAL A 125 11.68 -4.11 10.71
C VAL A 125 10.71 -4.38 11.85
N TRP A 126 9.42 -4.11 11.62
CA TRP A 126 8.38 -4.40 12.61
C TRP A 126 8.22 -5.90 12.87
N LEU A 127 8.15 -6.73 11.82
CA LEU A 127 8.08 -8.20 11.95
C LEU A 127 9.28 -8.74 12.74
N PHE A 128 10.50 -8.28 12.45
CA PHE A 128 11.71 -8.78 13.10
C PHE A 128 11.84 -8.31 14.56
N ALA A 129 11.44 -7.07 14.86
CA ALA A 129 11.49 -6.53 16.22
C ALA A 129 10.33 -7.04 17.11
N GLY A 130 9.26 -7.58 16.52
CA GLY A 130 8.06 -8.01 17.24
C GLY A 130 7.25 -6.87 17.86
N LEU A 131 7.66 -5.62 17.62
CA LEU A 131 7.13 -4.40 18.24
C LEU A 131 7.18 -3.25 17.22
N ILE A 132 6.26 -2.29 17.32
CA ILE A 132 6.33 -1.05 16.53
C ILE A 132 7.48 -0.20 17.06
N THR A 133 8.57 -0.13 16.31
CA THR A 133 9.73 0.68 16.67
C THR A 133 9.68 2.05 15.97
N TYR A 134 10.24 3.09 16.59
CA TYR A 134 10.39 4.42 15.98
C TYR A 134 10.99 4.40 14.56
N PRO A 135 12.08 3.66 14.26
CA PRO A 135 12.61 3.57 12.89
C PRO A 135 11.60 2.98 11.90
N ALA A 136 10.80 1.98 12.30
CA ALA A 136 9.76 1.42 11.45
C ALA A 136 8.70 2.48 11.10
N VAL A 137 8.27 3.28 12.07
CA VAL A 137 7.28 4.35 11.86
C VAL A 137 7.82 5.45 10.93
N ILE A 138 9.08 5.86 11.12
CA ILE A 138 9.71 6.88 10.26
C ILE A 138 9.76 6.38 8.81
N LEU A 139 10.24 5.15 8.60
CA LEU A 139 10.26 4.55 7.27
C LEU A 139 8.86 4.46 6.66
N MET A 140 7.87 4.07 7.45
CA MET A 140 6.48 3.99 7.02
C MET A 140 5.96 5.33 6.49
N ILE A 141 6.17 6.42 7.24
CA ILE A 141 5.75 7.78 6.85
C ILE A 141 6.46 8.21 5.57
N CYS A 142 7.77 7.98 5.45
CA CYS A 142 8.53 8.31 4.25
C CYS A 142 8.00 7.56 3.01
N GLY A 143 7.71 6.27 3.15
CA GLY A 143 7.13 5.44 2.09
C GLY A 143 5.74 5.93 1.66
N PHE A 144 4.89 6.29 2.62
CA PHE A 144 3.57 6.87 2.38
C PHE A 144 3.65 8.19 1.61
N ILE A 145 4.56 9.10 1.98
CA ILE A 145 4.74 10.38 1.31
C ILE A 145 5.14 10.16 -0.15
N LEU A 146 6.08 9.27 -0.42
CA LEU A 146 6.54 8.96 -1.78
C LEU A 146 5.42 8.38 -2.66
N CYS A 147 4.66 7.43 -2.11
CA CYS A 147 3.51 6.85 -2.80
C CYS A 147 2.38 7.87 -2.99
N GLY A 148 2.13 8.74 -2.02
CA GLY A 148 1.15 9.84 -2.09
C GLY A 148 1.52 10.87 -3.16
N ILE A 149 2.78 11.28 -3.25
CA ILE A 149 3.28 12.18 -4.30
C ILE A 149 3.01 11.59 -5.69
N TYR A 150 3.30 10.30 -5.87
CA TYR A 150 3.00 9.61 -7.12
C TYR A 150 1.50 9.61 -7.42
N LEU A 151 0.66 9.28 -6.43
CA LEU A 151 -0.80 9.25 -6.58
C LEU A 151 -1.35 10.62 -7.01
N CYS A 152 -0.88 11.68 -6.37
CA CYS A 152 -1.26 13.06 -6.69
C CYS A 152 -0.87 13.43 -8.13
N ARG A 153 0.36 13.13 -8.53
CA ARG A 153 0.87 13.48 -9.87
C ARG A 153 0.22 12.70 -11.00
N ASN A 154 -0.09 11.42 -10.78
CA ASN A 154 -0.46 10.50 -11.85
C ASN A 154 -1.96 10.14 -11.87
N SER A 155 -2.67 10.22 -10.74
CA SER A 155 -4.10 9.94 -10.68
C SER A 155 -4.93 11.22 -10.52
N LEU A 156 -4.64 12.04 -9.50
CA LEU A 156 -5.46 13.22 -9.20
C LEU A 156 -5.30 14.32 -10.24
N ASN A 157 -4.07 14.62 -10.66
CA ASN A 157 -3.84 15.61 -11.72
C ASN A 157 -4.42 15.18 -13.06
N HIS A 158 -4.44 13.89 -13.37
CA HIS A 158 -5.07 13.39 -14.61
C HIS A 158 -6.58 13.60 -14.59
N LEU A 159 -7.25 13.18 -13.50
CA LEU A 159 -8.69 13.36 -13.33
C LEU A 159 -9.10 14.84 -13.30
N TYR A 160 -8.30 15.68 -12.63
CA TYR A 160 -8.53 17.13 -12.61
C TYR A 160 -8.41 17.76 -14.00
N ASN A 161 -7.40 17.33 -14.78
CA ASN A 161 -7.21 17.79 -16.16
C ASN A 161 -8.33 17.31 -17.10
N GLU A 162 -8.84 16.09 -16.93
CA GLU A 162 -10.02 15.62 -17.67
C GLU A 162 -11.27 16.42 -17.29
N TYR A 163 -11.53 16.60 -15.99
CA TYR A 163 -12.70 17.35 -15.52
C TYR A 163 -12.69 18.80 -16.03
N THR A 164 -11.55 19.48 -15.98
CA THR A 164 -11.41 20.85 -16.50
C THR A 164 -11.56 20.92 -18.03
N LYS A 165 -11.09 19.92 -18.78
CA LYS A 165 -11.33 19.82 -20.23
C LYS A 165 -12.81 19.58 -20.55
N THR A 166 -13.48 18.67 -19.84
CA THR A 166 -14.91 18.39 -20.03
C THR A 166 -15.77 19.58 -19.66
N LYS A 167 -15.46 20.30 -18.58
CA LYS A 167 -16.15 21.55 -18.20
C LYS A 167 -15.98 22.64 -19.26
N LYS A 168 -14.82 22.73 -19.91
CA LYS A 168 -14.56 23.69 -20.99
C LYS A 168 -15.28 23.33 -22.30
N ASN A 169 -15.53 22.04 -22.56
CA ASN A 169 -16.29 21.57 -23.72
C ASN A 169 -17.81 21.60 -23.51
N SER A 170 -18.30 21.49 -22.28
CA SER A 170 -19.73 21.51 -21.95
C SER A 170 -20.30 22.93 -21.74
N GLY A 171 -19.46 23.97 -21.90
CA GLY A 171 -19.83 25.38 -21.84
C GLY A 171 -19.92 26.07 -23.22
N LYS A 172 -20.12 25.30 -24.29
CA LYS A 172 -20.46 25.79 -25.63
C LYS A 172 -21.88 25.37 -25.98
#